data_AF-A0A7S2N9C3-F1
#
_entry.id   AF-A0A7S2N9C3-F1
#
_cell.length_a   1.000
_cell.length_b   1.000
_cell.length_c   1.000
_cell.angle_alpha   90.00
_cell.angle_beta   90.00
_cell.angle_gamma   90.00
#
_symmetry.space_group_name_H-M   'P 1'
#
loop_
_entity.id
_entity.type
_entity.pdbx_description
1 polymer ?
#
loop_
_entity_poly.entity_id
_entity_poly.type
_entity_poly.pdbx_seq_one_letter_code
_entity_poly.pdbx_strand_id
1 'polypeptide(L)'
;RLEDLARRKSSRAVRAIVARLGDEEEYDHLRSWTLNALRSLAEPGDAWAINAIVAPSGPLEFGGTAVKEQALKVLMELSMEASTAAITAAARTLAYAAKHKDCQPLKVQARVALEYFARQAAGKISIDDATMSALLALLDIESVETRCAAIRAISLAVPRGNA
;
A
#
# COMPACT_ATOMS: atom_id res chain seq x y z
N ARG A 1 20.47 -16.61 12.66
CA ARG A 1 20.31 -15.37 11.85
C ARG A 1 19.01 -14.68 12.27
N LEU A 2 18.83 -13.37 12.04
CA LEU A 2 17.64 -12.61 12.48
C LEU A 2 16.32 -13.20 11.93
N GLU A 3 16.31 -13.62 10.66
CA GLU A 3 15.18 -14.34 10.05
C GLU A 3 14.88 -15.68 10.73
N ASP A 4 15.89 -16.46 11.11
CA ASP A 4 15.65 -17.76 11.79
C ASP A 4 14.97 -17.54 13.14
N LEU A 5 15.35 -16.49 13.85
CA LEU A 5 14.70 -16.10 15.11
C LEU A 5 13.27 -15.65 14.87
N ALA A 6 13.03 -14.88 13.80
CA ALA A 6 11.69 -14.44 13.41
C ALA A 6 10.79 -15.63 13.01
N ARG A 7 11.31 -16.59 12.24
CA ARG A 7 10.61 -17.85 11.90
C ARG A 7 10.27 -18.69 13.13
N ARG A 8 11.10 -18.63 14.17
CA ARG A 8 10.82 -19.21 15.49
C ARG A 8 9.92 -18.32 16.36
N LYS A 9 9.21 -17.36 15.75
CA LYS A 9 8.25 -16.44 16.39
C LYS A 9 8.86 -15.52 17.46
N SER A 10 10.16 -15.21 17.35
CA SER A 10 10.77 -14.20 18.22
C SER A 10 10.23 -12.81 17.87
N SER A 11 9.39 -12.26 18.75
CA SER A 11 8.79 -10.92 18.59
C SER A 11 9.84 -9.80 18.52
N ARG A 12 11.00 -9.99 19.17
CA ARG A 12 12.14 -9.05 19.07
C ARG A 12 12.75 -9.09 17.68
N ALA A 13 12.90 -10.28 17.09
CA ALA A 13 13.45 -10.43 15.75
C ALA A 13 12.49 -9.86 14.69
N VAL A 14 11.18 -10.14 14.79
CA VAL A 14 10.16 -9.57 13.89
C VAL A 14 10.17 -8.04 13.96
N ARG A 15 10.17 -7.46 15.17
CA ARG A 15 10.23 -6.00 15.33
C ARG A 15 11.51 -5.39 14.76
N ALA A 16 12.66 -6.02 14.99
CA ALA A 16 13.93 -5.55 14.44
C ALA A 16 13.96 -5.59 12.91
N ILE A 17 13.33 -6.59 12.29
CA ILE A 17 13.16 -6.66 10.83
C ILE A 17 12.24 -5.53 10.37
N VAL A 18 11.04 -5.41 10.95
CA VAL A 18 10.02 -4.43 10.54
C VAL A 18 10.49 -2.99 10.73
N ALA A 19 11.28 -2.70 11.78
CA ALA A 19 11.79 -1.35 12.07
C ALA A 19 12.56 -0.74 10.89
N ARG A 20 13.21 -1.57 10.07
CA ARG A 20 13.97 -1.13 8.89
C ARG A 20 13.09 -0.50 7.81
N LEU A 21 11.80 -0.82 7.77
CA LEU A 21 10.88 -0.19 6.81
C LEU A 21 10.61 1.28 7.10
N GLY A 22 10.68 1.68 8.37
CA GLY A 22 10.36 3.03 8.82
C GLY A 22 11.55 3.87 9.23
N ASP A 23 12.75 3.35 9.06
CA ASP A 23 13.98 4.12 9.12
C ASP A 23 14.12 4.90 7.79
N GLU A 24 14.18 6.22 7.85
CA GLU A 24 14.29 7.12 6.69
C GLU A 24 15.66 7.02 6.01
N GLU A 25 16.73 6.83 6.80
CA GLU A 25 18.11 6.76 6.31
C GLU A 25 18.48 5.37 5.78
N GLU A 26 17.59 4.39 5.94
CA GLU A 26 17.83 3.02 5.50
C GLU A 26 17.98 2.92 3.98
N TYR A 27 18.76 1.95 3.53
CA TYR A 27 18.94 1.71 2.10
C TYR A 27 17.79 0.90 1.49
N ASP A 28 17.45 1.20 0.24
CA ASP A 28 16.37 0.52 -0.49
C ASP A 28 16.55 -1.01 -0.58
N HIS A 29 17.79 -1.51 -0.70
CA HIS A 29 18.04 -2.96 -0.72
C HIS A 29 17.67 -3.63 0.61
N LEU A 30 17.81 -2.92 1.74
CA LEU A 30 17.42 -3.41 3.06
C LEU A 30 15.91 -3.31 3.27
N ARG A 31 15.24 -2.28 2.73
CA ARG A 31 13.77 -2.24 2.68
C ARG A 31 13.21 -3.38 1.82
N SER A 32 13.78 -3.62 0.65
CA SER A 32 13.40 -4.74 -0.23
C SER A 32 13.62 -6.10 0.41
N TRP A 33 14.74 -6.29 1.11
CA TRP A 33 14.98 -7.49 1.91
C TRP A 33 13.94 -7.64 3.01
N THR A 34 13.63 -6.56 3.72
CA THR A 34 12.63 -6.54 4.80
C THR A 34 11.23 -6.88 4.28
N LEU A 35 10.83 -6.36 3.11
CA LEU A 35 9.57 -6.72 2.44
C LEU A 35 9.51 -8.21 2.06
N ASN A 36 10.62 -8.79 1.59
CA ASN A 36 10.70 -10.22 1.34
C ASN A 36 10.59 -11.05 2.64
N ALA A 37 11.22 -10.59 3.71
CA ALA A 37 11.12 -11.21 5.03
C ALA A 37 9.67 -11.16 5.54
N LEU A 38 9.01 -9.99 5.48
CA LEU A 38 7.58 -9.82 5.81
C LEU A 38 6.71 -10.81 5.05
N ARG A 39 6.84 -10.88 3.72
CA ARG A 39 6.10 -11.83 2.89
C ARG A 39 6.30 -13.30 3.30
N SER A 40 7.48 -13.65 3.81
CA SER A 40 7.78 -15.02 4.24
C SER A 40 7.34 -15.34 5.67
N LEU A 41 7.09 -14.31 6.49
CA LEU A 41 6.80 -14.43 7.91
C LEU A 41 5.33 -14.19 8.24
N ALA A 42 4.64 -13.39 7.42
CA ALA A 42 3.26 -13.01 7.60
C ALA A 42 2.33 -13.96 6.85
N GLU A 43 1.16 -14.23 7.42
CA GLU A 43 0.05 -14.87 6.74
C GLU A 43 -0.87 -13.80 6.12
N PRO A 44 -1.61 -14.11 5.03
CA PRO A 44 -2.65 -13.21 4.54
C PRO A 44 -3.63 -12.83 5.66
N GLY A 45 -3.88 -11.54 5.83
CA GLY A 45 -4.71 -10.97 6.90
C GLY A 45 -3.93 -10.49 8.13
N ASP A 46 -2.62 -10.75 8.21
CA ASP A 46 -1.80 -10.30 9.32
C ASP A 46 -1.72 -8.77 9.41
N ALA A 47 -2.51 -8.21 10.32
CA ALA A 47 -2.62 -6.76 10.53
C ALA A 47 -1.27 -6.09 10.84
N TRP A 48 -0.37 -6.78 11.55
CA TRP A 48 0.95 -6.23 11.89
C TRP A 48 1.80 -5.98 10.63
N ALA A 49 1.69 -6.85 9.63
CA ALA A 49 2.46 -6.74 8.39
C ALA A 49 1.85 -5.72 7.44
N ILE A 50 0.52 -5.70 7.33
CA ILE A 50 -0.22 -4.67 6.58
C ILE A 50 0.10 -3.29 7.14
N ASN A 51 -0.01 -3.11 8.46
CA ASN A 51 0.26 -1.84 9.14
C ASN A 51 1.71 -1.38 8.94
N ALA A 52 2.67 -2.29 8.92
CA ALA A 52 4.07 -1.94 8.63
C ALA A 52 4.27 -1.38 7.22
N ILE A 53 3.48 -1.82 6.24
CA ILE A 53 3.57 -1.37 4.85
C ILE A 53 2.85 -0.03 4.63
N VAL A 54 1.66 0.14 5.22
CA VAL A 54 0.83 1.35 5.05
C VAL A 54 1.13 2.47 6.05
N ALA A 55 2.05 2.23 6.99
CA ALA A 55 2.46 3.22 7.97
C ALA A 55 2.92 4.53 7.29
N PRO A 56 2.64 5.69 7.88
CA PRO A 56 3.15 6.98 7.37
C PRO A 56 4.67 7.02 7.27
N SER A 57 5.36 6.32 8.17
CA SER A 57 6.80 6.11 8.15
C SER A 57 7.09 4.70 7.61
N GLY A 58 6.59 4.38 6.43
CA GLY A 58 6.66 3.05 5.83
C GLY A 58 7.40 3.04 4.49
N PRO A 59 7.50 1.87 3.85
CA PRO A 59 8.20 1.72 2.57
C PRO A 59 7.50 2.46 1.42
N LEU A 60 6.20 2.72 1.56
CA LEU A 60 5.43 3.52 0.60
C LEU A 60 5.70 5.03 0.73
N GLU A 61 6.30 5.48 1.82
CA GLU A 61 6.73 6.87 2.02
C GLU A 61 8.21 7.02 1.66
N PHE A 62 9.10 6.28 2.34
CA PHE A 62 10.55 6.47 2.27
C PHE A 62 11.25 5.66 1.18
N GLY A 63 10.61 4.62 0.63
CA GLY A 63 11.25 3.77 -0.37
C GLY A 63 11.37 4.46 -1.73
N GLY A 64 12.41 4.12 -2.50
CA GLY A 64 12.46 4.45 -3.92
C GLY A 64 11.38 3.74 -4.74
N THR A 65 11.29 4.07 -6.03
CA THR A 65 10.24 3.58 -6.94
C THR A 65 10.08 2.05 -6.92
N ALA A 66 11.19 1.31 -6.91
CA ALA A 66 11.18 -0.15 -6.88
C ALA A 66 10.68 -0.70 -5.53
N VAL A 67 11.04 -0.06 -4.41
CA VAL A 67 10.56 -0.43 -3.07
C VAL A 67 9.07 -0.17 -2.96
N LYS A 68 8.56 0.97 -3.44
CA LYS A 68 7.12 1.28 -3.45
C LYS A 68 6.35 0.26 -4.29
N GLU A 69 6.89 -0.14 -5.44
CA GLU A 69 6.28 -1.17 -6.29
C GLU A 69 6.21 -2.52 -5.57
N GLN A 70 7.31 -2.95 -4.96
CA GLN A 70 7.36 -4.20 -4.19
C GLN A 70 6.42 -4.15 -2.99
N ALA A 71 6.38 -3.03 -2.26
CA ALA A 71 5.51 -2.84 -1.12
C ALA A 71 4.03 -2.96 -1.50
N LEU A 72 3.59 -2.38 -2.63
CA LEU A 72 2.22 -2.55 -3.12
C LEU A 72 1.89 -4.00 -3.47
N LYS A 73 2.83 -4.75 -4.07
CA LYS A 73 2.62 -6.18 -4.37
C LYS A 73 2.45 -6.99 -3.08
N VAL A 74 3.35 -6.80 -2.12
CA VAL A 74 3.27 -7.49 -0.81
C VAL A 74 2.00 -7.08 -0.06
N LEU A 75 1.60 -5.81 -0.12
CA LEU A 75 0.35 -5.34 0.50
C LEU A 75 -0.87 -6.05 -0.11
N MET A 76 -0.94 -6.18 -1.43
CA MET A 76 -2.02 -6.91 -2.10
C MET A 76 -2.02 -8.40 -1.73
N GLU A 77 -0.86 -9.03 -1.65
CA GLU A 77 -0.72 -10.44 -1.25
C GLU A 77 -1.20 -10.68 0.19
N LEU A 78 -0.91 -9.75 1.09
CA LEU A 78 -1.26 -9.87 2.52
C LEU A 78 -2.67 -9.37 2.85
N SER A 79 -3.32 -8.58 2.00
CA SER A 79 -4.65 -8.03 2.29
C SER A 79 -5.76 -9.00 1.87
N MET A 80 -6.39 -9.67 2.84
CA MET A 80 -7.59 -10.48 2.59
C MET A 80 -8.88 -9.65 2.51
N GLU A 81 -8.89 -8.54 3.24
CA GLU A 81 -10.05 -7.66 3.36
C GLU A 81 -9.70 -6.24 2.96
N ALA A 82 -10.75 -5.50 2.60
CA ALA A 82 -10.63 -4.10 2.26
C ALA A 82 -10.23 -3.26 3.47
N SER A 83 -9.22 -2.42 3.29
CA SER A 83 -8.78 -1.47 4.30
C SER A 83 -8.71 -0.07 3.69
N THR A 84 -9.30 0.91 4.38
CA THR A 84 -9.20 2.33 3.99
C THR A 84 -7.74 2.79 3.95
N ALA A 85 -6.90 2.26 4.85
CA ALA A 85 -5.47 2.51 4.84
C ALA A 85 -4.78 1.98 3.57
N ALA A 86 -5.15 0.79 3.10
CA ALA A 86 -4.60 0.23 1.87
C ALA A 86 -5.03 1.03 0.62
N ILE A 87 -6.30 1.46 0.56
CA ILE A 87 -6.81 2.34 -0.49
C ILE A 87 -6.05 3.67 -0.48
N THR A 88 -5.95 4.32 0.68
CA THR A 88 -5.24 5.58 0.85
C THR A 88 -3.78 5.45 0.41
N ALA A 89 -3.10 4.38 0.82
CA ALA A 89 -1.70 4.14 0.47
C ALA A 89 -1.52 3.94 -1.04
N ALA A 90 -2.40 3.17 -1.69
CA ALA A 90 -2.38 2.99 -3.14
C ALA A 90 -2.67 4.30 -3.89
N ALA A 91 -3.65 5.09 -3.43
CA ALA A 91 -3.99 6.38 -4.01
C ALA A 91 -2.83 7.38 -3.90
N ARG A 92 -2.21 7.52 -2.72
CA ARG A 92 -1.02 8.37 -2.52
C ARG A 92 0.14 7.93 -3.40
N THR A 93 0.38 6.61 -3.50
CA THR A 93 1.46 6.08 -4.35
C THR A 93 1.19 6.35 -5.83
N LEU A 94 -0.06 6.27 -6.27
CA LEU A 94 -0.45 6.62 -7.63
C LEU A 94 -0.26 8.13 -7.90
N ALA A 95 -0.65 8.99 -6.95
CA ALA A 95 -0.44 10.43 -7.05
C ALA A 95 1.04 10.79 -7.14
N TYR A 96 1.88 10.13 -6.32
CA TYR A 96 3.33 10.24 -6.39
C TYR A 96 3.84 9.82 -7.78
N ALA A 97 3.49 8.62 -8.24
CA ALA A 97 3.98 8.08 -9.51
C ALA A 97 3.54 8.91 -10.72
N ALA A 98 2.35 9.51 -10.68
CA ALA A 98 1.85 10.35 -11.77
C ALA A 98 2.58 11.69 -11.91
N LYS A 99 3.22 12.19 -10.84
CA LYS A 99 4.02 13.43 -10.86
C LYS A 99 5.46 13.21 -11.38
N HIS A 100 5.91 11.96 -11.50
CA HIS A 100 7.28 11.62 -11.85
C HIS A 100 7.35 10.90 -13.20
N LYS A 101 8.18 11.39 -14.11
CA LYS A 101 8.25 10.91 -15.51
C LYS A 101 8.72 9.46 -15.63
N ASP A 102 9.62 9.02 -14.76
CA ASP A 102 10.27 7.69 -14.85
C ASP A 102 9.64 6.63 -13.92
N CYS A 103 8.39 6.83 -13.50
CA CYS A 103 7.68 5.95 -12.56
C CYS A 103 6.60 5.09 -13.22
N GLN A 104 6.69 4.81 -14.52
CA GLN A 104 5.64 4.10 -15.24
C GLN A 104 5.30 2.71 -14.66
N PRO A 105 6.26 1.85 -14.27
CA PRO A 105 5.94 0.59 -13.60
C PRO A 105 5.18 0.78 -12.29
N LEU A 106 5.63 1.74 -11.47
CA LEU A 106 4.97 2.09 -10.22
C LEU A 106 3.56 2.64 -10.44
N LYS A 107 3.36 3.49 -11.46
CA LYS A 107 2.04 4.04 -11.82
C LYS A 107 1.06 2.92 -12.17
N VAL A 108 1.50 1.94 -12.96
CA VAL A 108 0.69 0.78 -13.31
C VAL A 108 0.37 -0.05 -12.06
N GLN A 109 1.36 -0.35 -11.23
CA GLN A 109 1.19 -1.15 -10.01
C GLN A 109 0.26 -0.45 -9.00
N ALA A 110 0.45 0.84 -8.77
CA ALA A 110 -0.38 1.63 -7.86
C ALA A 110 -1.83 1.71 -8.33
N ARG A 111 -2.07 1.84 -9.63
CA ARG A 111 -3.41 1.76 -10.21
C ARG A 111 -4.06 0.39 -9.98
N VAL A 112 -3.32 -0.69 -10.25
CA VAL A 112 -3.82 -2.06 -10.04
C VAL A 112 -4.16 -2.29 -8.57
N ALA A 113 -3.29 -1.87 -7.65
CA ALA A 113 -3.52 -1.97 -6.22
C ALA A 113 -4.75 -1.17 -5.78
N LEU A 114 -4.91 0.06 -6.29
CA LEU A 114 -6.07 0.90 -5.99
C LEU A 114 -7.38 0.25 -6.46
N GLU A 115 -7.42 -0.26 -7.69
CA GLU A 115 -8.60 -0.95 -8.22
C GLU A 115 -8.90 -2.24 -7.45
N TYR A 116 -7.86 -2.98 -7.03
CA TYR A 116 -7.97 -4.18 -6.20
C TYR A 116 -8.64 -3.86 -4.86
N PHE A 117 -8.11 -2.90 -4.09
CA PHE A 117 -8.65 -2.56 -2.78
C PHE A 117 -10.04 -1.93 -2.87
N ALA A 118 -10.29 -1.07 -3.87
CA ALA A 118 -11.61 -0.48 -4.06
C ALA A 118 -12.68 -1.53 -4.40
N ARG A 119 -12.33 -2.57 -5.17
CA ARG A 119 -13.25 -3.69 -5.43
C ARG A 119 -13.53 -4.51 -4.17
N GLN A 120 -12.52 -4.77 -3.36
CA GLN A 120 -12.73 -5.47 -2.09
C GLN A 120 -13.62 -4.64 -1.15
N ALA A 121 -13.48 -3.32 -1.17
CA ALA A 121 -14.22 -2.37 -0.34
C ALA A 121 -15.69 -2.23 -0.71
N ALA A 122 -16.08 -2.64 -1.92
CA ALA A 122 -17.34 -2.27 -2.52
C ALA A 122 -18.56 -2.62 -1.63
N GLY A 123 -19.15 -1.59 -1.03
CA GLY A 123 -20.28 -1.71 -0.10
C GLY A 123 -19.99 -2.36 1.26
N LYS A 124 -18.72 -2.66 1.58
CA LYS A 124 -18.31 -3.36 2.81
C LYS A 124 -17.72 -2.44 3.87
N ILE A 125 -17.10 -1.33 3.45
CA ILE A 125 -16.43 -0.40 4.36
C ILE A 125 -16.90 1.03 4.13
N SER A 126 -16.95 1.82 5.20
CA SER A 126 -17.14 3.27 5.11
C SER A 126 -15.80 3.92 4.77
N ILE A 127 -15.78 4.79 3.76
CA ILE A 127 -14.58 5.55 3.40
C ILE A 127 -14.41 6.69 4.41
N ASP A 128 -13.23 6.77 5.04
CA ASP A 128 -12.87 7.90 5.90
C ASP A 128 -12.45 9.14 5.08
N ASP A 129 -12.48 10.31 5.72
CA ASP A 129 -12.15 11.59 5.07
C ASP A 129 -10.75 11.61 4.48
N ALA A 130 -9.79 10.91 5.11
CA ALA A 130 -8.42 10.84 4.63
C ALA A 130 -8.32 10.06 3.30
N THR A 131 -9.06 8.95 3.20
CA THR A 131 -9.15 8.15 1.99
C THR A 131 -9.90 8.91 0.90
N MET A 132 -11.01 9.56 1.23
CA MET A 132 -11.75 10.38 0.27
C MET A 132 -10.86 11.53 -0.25
N SER A 133 -10.16 12.23 0.63
CA SER A 133 -9.23 13.30 0.25
C SER A 133 -8.12 12.79 -0.68
N ALA A 134 -7.54 11.61 -0.39
CA ALA A 134 -6.53 11.00 -1.26
C ALA A 134 -7.08 10.62 -2.65
N LEU A 135 -8.33 10.14 -2.73
CA LEU A 135 -8.99 9.83 -3.99
C LEU A 135 -9.33 11.08 -4.79
N LEU A 136 -9.80 12.15 -4.14
CA LEU A 136 -10.10 13.42 -4.79
C LEU A 136 -8.84 14.08 -5.34
N ALA A 137 -7.71 14.00 -4.63
CA ALA A 137 -6.43 14.52 -5.10
C ALA A 137 -5.94 13.87 -6.42
N LEU A 138 -6.43 12.68 -6.76
CA LEU A 138 -6.15 12.04 -8.06
C LEU A 138 -6.94 12.64 -9.21
N LEU A 139 -8.07 13.32 -8.93
CA LEU A 139 -8.89 13.99 -9.95
C LEU A 139 -8.22 15.25 -10.50
N ASP A 140 -7.35 15.88 -9.71
CA ASP A 140 -6.58 17.06 -10.09
C ASP A 140 -5.36 16.72 -10.97
N ILE A 141 -5.09 15.43 -11.21
CA ILE A 141 -3.95 14.97 -12.01
C ILE A 141 -4.36 14.95 -13.49
N GLU A 142 -3.52 15.52 -14.37
CA GLU A 142 -3.82 15.65 -15.81
C GLU A 142 -4.08 14.30 -16.52
N SER A 143 -3.42 13.23 -16.07
CA SER A 143 -3.55 11.88 -16.63
C SER A 143 -4.98 11.35 -16.51
N VAL A 144 -5.61 11.15 -17.68
CA VAL A 144 -6.97 10.58 -17.80
C VAL A 144 -7.06 9.22 -17.13
N GLU A 145 -6.03 8.37 -17.26
CA GLU A 145 -6.01 7.04 -16.64
C GLU A 145 -6.04 7.12 -15.11
N THR A 146 -5.38 8.13 -14.55
CA THR A 146 -5.33 8.36 -13.10
C THR A 146 -6.68 8.83 -12.58
N ARG A 147 -7.30 9.79 -13.29
CA ARG A 147 -8.66 10.26 -12.99
C ARG A 147 -9.70 9.14 -13.09
N CYS A 148 -9.63 8.32 -14.14
CA CYS A 148 -10.51 7.16 -14.30
C CYS A 148 -10.37 6.15 -13.17
N ALA A 149 -9.13 5.87 -12.71
CA ALA A 149 -8.90 4.98 -11.58
C ALA A 149 -9.53 5.54 -10.30
N ALA A 150 -9.39 6.84 -10.05
CA ALA A 150 -9.99 7.53 -8.91
C ALA A 150 -11.52 7.48 -8.94
N ILE A 151 -12.15 7.83 -10.07
CA ILE A 151 -13.61 7.79 -10.25
C ILE A 151 -14.14 6.38 -10.00
N ARG A 152 -13.45 5.35 -10.54
CA ARG A 152 -13.83 3.95 -10.31
C ARG A 152 -13.71 3.57 -8.84
N ALA A 153 -12.63 3.96 -8.18
CA ALA A 153 -12.45 3.69 -6.76
C ALA A 153 -13.54 4.34 -5.90
N ILE A 154 -13.85 5.62 -6.14
CA ILE A 154 -14.94 6.35 -5.47
C ILE A 154 -16.28 5.65 -5.73
N SER A 155 -16.57 5.31 -6.99
CA SER A 155 -17.84 4.70 -7.39
C SER A 155 -18.06 3.31 -6.78
N LEU A 156 -16.99 2.56 -6.53
CA LEU A 156 -17.05 1.26 -5.86
C LEU A 156 -17.22 1.41 -4.36
N ALA A 157 -16.53 2.38 -3.76
CA ALA A 157 -16.45 2.49 -2.32
C ALA A 157 -17.58 3.34 -1.70
N VAL A 158 -18.29 4.17 -2.47
CA VAL A 158 -19.52 4.83 -2.01
C VAL A 158 -20.70 3.85 -2.13
N PRO A 159 -21.38 3.49 -1.04
CA PRO A 159 -22.54 2.62 -1.11
C PRO A 159 -23.62 3.28 -1.97
N ARG A 160 -24.09 2.56 -2.98
CA ARG A 160 -25.27 3.00 -3.74
C ARG A 160 -26.43 3.00 -2.77
N GLY A 161 -26.87 4.18 -2.34
CA GLY A 161 -28.10 4.31 -1.59
C GLY A 161 -29.21 3.60 -2.35
N ASN A 162 -29.94 2.72 -1.67
CA ASN A 162 -31.20 2.19 -2.21
C ASN A 162 -32.14 3.40 -2.34
N ALA A 163 -32.26 3.91 -3.57
CA ALA A 163 -33.32 4.81 -3.97
C ALA A 163 -34.61 3.99 -4.20
#